data_AF-A0A3D1PS50-F1
#
_entry.id   AF-A0A3D1PS50-F1
#
_cell.length_a   1.000
_cell.length_b   1.000
_cell.length_c   1.000
_cell.angle_alpha   90.00
_cell.angle_beta   90.00
_cell.angle_gamma   90.00
#
_symmetry.space_group_name_H-M   'P 1'
#
loop_
_entity.id
_entity.type
_entity.pdbx_description
1 polymer ?
#
loop_
_entity_poly.entity_id
_entity_poly.type
_entity_poly.pdbx_seq_one_letter_code
_entity_poly.pdbx_strand_id
1 'polypeptide(L)'
;MKKDKRILALVLAAAMMGTTALPVWAQTPETADSSVVEVEGTLENIIAAREALAAQPATLAEDDNNIQAAQTMVERVANAVKNHTETAEKVNIKDLNLDKDLVLSTLADLNARVEGGEAISKLSCYYSRDTGLAVAIGLEYCTAQDVAAMQVKLDQLVDQANTLCQTDLEKVFYVHEWLVQNIAYDREHLSDNVQDDHNLRGALLEGTAVCDGYAKTYALTLRKLGITGVLVTSKDIGHAWNMVELDGNWYQVDCTWDDPVDGSDQLGYCTHKHLLCTTEEMNTNHNDDGDDSVAFDLENLGTQNIVNLATDDTYENTWWKDKKSAIFPCGGDWYYASGERLFWRDDLGDCDSNLAREDDSGVVAGSIALDGTLLVATDKQACEQSSWIKQYELDPASHEVTEKKKESLQSIGIAAQWDGIYYAVSQQEYHQDVRQYIKT
;
A
#
# COMPACT_ATOMS: atom_id res chain seq x y z
N MET A 1 34.97 -29.15 52.50
CA MET A 1 35.36 -27.73 52.46
C MET A 1 36.03 -27.45 51.12
N LYS A 2 35.52 -26.43 50.39
CA LYS A 2 36.07 -25.75 49.18
C LYS A 2 36.25 -26.61 47.92
N LYS A 3 35.40 -26.53 46.89
CA LYS A 3 35.18 -25.50 45.82
C LYS A 3 36.32 -25.34 44.80
N ASP A 4 35.88 -25.23 43.53
CA ASP A 4 36.52 -24.67 42.32
C ASP A 4 37.37 -25.60 41.44
N LYS A 5 37.43 -25.51 40.10
CA LYS A 5 36.53 -25.09 39.00
C LYS A 5 37.30 -25.37 37.68
N ARG A 6 36.57 -25.65 36.59
CA ARG A 6 36.87 -25.43 35.13
C ARG A 6 37.73 -26.47 34.37
N ILE A 7 37.15 -27.19 33.38
CA ILE A 7 36.90 -26.90 31.93
C ILE A 7 38.11 -27.24 31.04
N LEU A 8 37.98 -28.19 30.09
CA LEU A 8 37.94 -27.93 28.63
C LEU A 8 37.78 -29.25 27.81
N ALA A 9 36.96 -29.18 26.78
CA ALA A 9 36.62 -30.21 25.80
C ALA A 9 37.66 -30.33 24.66
N LEU A 10 37.66 -31.46 23.97
CA LEU A 10 38.09 -31.58 22.56
C LEU A 10 37.51 -32.87 21.96
N VAL A 11 36.42 -32.74 21.21
CA VAL A 11 35.98 -33.74 20.23
C VAL A 11 36.12 -33.08 18.86
N LEU A 12 37.10 -33.53 18.10
CA LEU A 12 37.24 -33.22 16.67
C LEU A 12 36.11 -33.91 15.92
N ALA A 13 35.26 -33.15 15.23
CA ALA A 13 34.48 -33.64 14.11
C ALA A 13 35.01 -32.95 12.84
N ALA A 14 35.52 -33.76 11.92
CA ALA A 14 36.10 -33.34 10.66
C ALA A 14 35.00 -32.81 9.72
N ALA A 15 35.16 -31.58 9.23
CA ALA A 15 34.37 -31.02 8.14
C ALA A 15 34.92 -31.55 6.80
N MET A 16 34.10 -32.29 6.05
CA MET A 16 34.31 -32.49 4.62
C MET A 16 33.87 -31.21 3.91
N MET A 17 34.83 -30.37 3.49
CA MET A 17 34.56 -29.24 2.60
C MET A 17 34.45 -29.75 1.17
N GLY A 18 33.24 -30.13 0.75
CA GLY A 18 32.88 -30.09 -0.66
C GLY A 18 32.62 -28.64 -1.03
N THR A 19 33.44 -28.07 -1.91
CA THR A 19 33.21 -26.73 -2.47
C THR A 19 32.03 -26.81 -3.44
N THR A 20 30.80 -26.76 -2.93
CA THR A 20 29.65 -26.44 -3.77
C THR A 20 29.82 -24.98 -4.21
N ALA A 21 29.98 -24.75 -5.51
CA ALA A 21 29.97 -23.39 -6.04
C ALA A 21 28.68 -22.69 -5.56
N LEU A 22 28.79 -21.45 -5.10
CA LEU A 22 27.61 -20.68 -4.73
C LEU A 22 26.66 -20.62 -5.93
N PRO A 23 25.35 -20.78 -5.71
CA PRO A 23 24.38 -20.62 -6.79
C PRO A 23 24.55 -19.21 -7.41
N VAL A 24 24.29 -19.07 -8.71
CA VAL A 24 24.60 -17.84 -9.48
C VAL A 24 24.03 -16.58 -8.81
N TRP A 25 22.84 -16.70 -8.21
CA TRP A 25 22.20 -15.61 -7.46
C TRP A 25 22.97 -15.18 -6.20
N ALA A 26 23.75 -16.06 -5.57
CA ALA A 26 24.55 -15.78 -4.38
C ALA A 26 26.01 -15.40 -4.70
N GLN A 27 26.35 -15.20 -5.98
CA GLN A 27 27.69 -14.77 -6.39
C GLN A 27 27.81 -13.26 -6.35
N THR A 28 28.91 -12.75 -5.77
CA THR A 28 29.19 -11.31 -5.75
C THR A 28 29.24 -10.76 -7.19
N PRO A 29 28.42 -9.75 -7.54
CA PRO A 29 28.44 -9.19 -8.88
C PRO A 29 29.77 -8.48 -9.15
N GLU A 30 30.33 -8.66 -10.35
CA GLU A 30 31.49 -7.89 -10.80
C GLU A 30 31.07 -6.43 -11.09
N THR A 31 31.11 -5.57 -10.08
CA THR A 31 30.80 -4.12 -10.22
C THR A 31 32.04 -3.23 -10.24
N ALA A 32 33.24 -3.82 -10.32
CA ALA A 32 34.50 -3.06 -10.37
C ALA A 32 34.81 -2.46 -11.77
N ASP A 33 33.94 -2.72 -12.75
CA ASP A 33 34.02 -2.13 -14.09
C ASP A 33 33.53 -0.68 -14.04
N SER A 34 34.35 0.25 -14.56
CA SER A 34 34.02 1.68 -14.62
C SER A 34 32.88 2.01 -15.60
N SER A 35 32.45 1.06 -16.43
CA SER A 35 31.29 1.20 -17.32
C SER A 35 29.95 1.08 -16.56
N VAL A 36 29.94 0.42 -15.40
CA VAL A 36 28.73 0.15 -14.61
C VAL A 36 28.31 1.40 -13.84
N VAL A 37 27.03 1.71 -13.92
CA VAL A 37 26.40 2.84 -13.23
C VAL A 37 25.17 2.39 -12.47
N GLU A 38 24.85 3.11 -11.40
CA GLU A 38 23.65 2.93 -10.59
C GLU A 38 22.57 3.93 -11.03
N VAL A 39 21.33 3.47 -11.11
CA VAL A 39 20.12 4.29 -11.20
C VAL A 39 19.15 3.79 -10.15
N GLU A 40 18.74 4.69 -9.25
CA GLU A 40 17.75 4.41 -8.22
C GLU A 40 16.36 4.25 -8.83
N GLY A 41 15.57 3.32 -8.31
CA GLY A 41 14.17 3.10 -8.67
C GLY A 41 13.24 4.14 -8.06
N THR A 42 13.51 5.43 -8.28
CA THR A 42 12.59 6.51 -7.93
C THR A 42 11.35 6.46 -8.82
N LEU A 43 10.24 7.04 -8.36
CA LEU A 43 9.00 7.12 -9.15
C LEU A 43 9.24 7.70 -10.56
N GLU A 44 10.03 8.77 -10.67
CA GLU A 44 10.40 9.40 -11.95
C GLU A 44 11.11 8.41 -12.89
N ASN A 45 12.11 7.68 -12.40
CA ASN A 45 12.87 6.71 -13.20
C ASN A 45 12.00 5.50 -13.59
N ILE A 46 11.12 5.05 -12.69
CA ILE A 46 10.17 3.98 -12.93
C ILE A 46 9.19 4.36 -14.03
N ILE A 47 8.59 5.56 -13.94
CA ILE A 47 7.69 6.10 -14.95
C ILE A 47 8.38 6.11 -16.31
N ALA A 48 9.59 6.69 -16.38
CA ALA A 48 10.33 6.77 -17.64
C ALA A 48 10.62 5.39 -18.25
N ALA A 49 10.94 4.40 -17.42
CA ALA A 49 11.20 3.03 -17.86
C ALA A 49 9.94 2.30 -18.33
N ARG A 50 8.81 2.45 -17.61
CA ARG A 50 7.52 1.86 -17.98
C ARG A 50 6.99 2.42 -19.29
N GLU A 51 7.11 3.74 -19.50
CA GLU A 51 6.81 4.42 -20.76
C GLU A 51 7.65 3.88 -21.92
N ALA A 52 8.97 3.76 -21.71
CA ALA A 52 9.88 3.25 -22.74
C ALA A 52 9.53 1.81 -23.15
N LEU A 53 9.05 0.98 -22.22
CA LEU A 53 8.59 -0.38 -22.50
C LEU A 53 7.23 -0.42 -23.18
N ALA A 54 6.26 0.39 -22.73
CA ALA A 54 4.92 0.45 -23.32
C ALA A 54 4.96 0.92 -24.78
N ALA A 55 5.92 1.77 -25.14
CA ALA A 55 6.15 2.20 -26.53
C ALA A 55 6.78 1.13 -27.43
N GLN A 56 7.23 -0.02 -26.89
CA GLN A 56 7.82 -1.09 -27.70
C GLN A 56 6.74 -1.87 -28.46
N PRO A 57 7.03 -2.36 -29.67
CA PRO A 57 6.09 -3.20 -30.42
C PRO A 57 5.70 -4.46 -29.62
N ALA A 58 4.40 -4.77 -29.57
CA ALA A 58 3.86 -5.93 -28.84
C ALA A 58 4.54 -7.28 -29.17
N THR A 59 5.11 -7.42 -30.37
CA THR A 59 5.87 -8.61 -30.78
C THR A 59 7.19 -8.83 -30.01
N LEU A 60 7.68 -7.82 -29.27
CA LEU A 60 8.83 -7.92 -28.36
C LEU A 60 8.41 -8.05 -26.89
N ALA A 61 7.16 -7.67 -26.55
CA ALA A 61 6.59 -7.79 -25.21
C ALA A 61 6.21 -9.25 -24.85
N GLU A 62 5.95 -10.08 -25.86
CA GLU A 62 5.67 -11.53 -25.73
C GLU A 62 6.92 -12.41 -25.95
N ASP A 63 8.15 -11.87 -25.85
CA ASP A 63 9.32 -12.75 -25.85
C ASP A 63 9.36 -13.49 -24.50
N ASP A 64 8.87 -14.74 -24.49
CA ASP A 64 8.83 -15.66 -23.34
C ASP A 64 10.13 -15.65 -22.51
N ASN A 65 11.27 -15.36 -23.16
CA ASN A 65 12.58 -15.26 -22.52
C ASN A 65 12.68 -14.08 -21.53
N ASN A 66 12.08 -12.92 -21.84
CA ASN A 66 12.09 -11.75 -20.96
C ASN A 66 11.17 -11.95 -19.75
N ILE A 67 10.02 -12.59 -19.93
CA ILE A 67 9.11 -12.94 -18.84
C ILE A 67 9.80 -13.91 -17.89
N GLN A 68 10.37 -15.01 -18.41
CA GLN A 68 11.06 -16.00 -17.59
C GLN A 68 12.28 -15.42 -16.88
N ALA A 69 13.02 -14.54 -17.54
CA ALA A 69 14.16 -13.86 -16.93
C ALA A 69 13.72 -12.85 -15.86
N ALA A 70 12.64 -12.09 -16.06
CA ALA A 70 12.07 -11.20 -15.06
C ALA A 70 11.53 -11.98 -13.84
N GLN A 71 10.87 -13.12 -14.07
CA GLN A 71 10.46 -14.04 -12.99
C GLN A 71 11.68 -14.56 -12.22
N THR A 72 12.73 -15.00 -12.93
CA THR A 72 13.99 -15.43 -12.31
C THR A 72 14.61 -14.31 -11.49
N MET A 73 14.58 -13.06 -11.99
CA MET A 73 15.05 -11.90 -11.25
C MET A 73 14.27 -11.70 -9.94
N VAL A 74 12.94 -11.74 -9.97
CA VAL A 74 12.08 -11.65 -8.78
C VAL A 74 12.40 -12.77 -7.79
N GLU A 75 12.60 -14.01 -8.26
CA GLU A 75 13.00 -15.14 -7.41
C GLU A 75 14.37 -14.91 -6.75
N ARG A 76 15.33 -14.31 -7.46
CA ARG A 76 16.64 -13.98 -6.87
C ARG A 76 16.51 -12.93 -5.79
N VAL A 77 15.73 -11.87 -6.03
CA VAL A 77 15.43 -10.85 -5.02
C VAL A 77 14.74 -11.50 -3.82
N ALA A 78 13.75 -12.37 -4.03
CA ALA A 78 13.07 -13.07 -2.94
C ALA A 78 14.00 -13.92 -2.08
N ASN A 79 14.94 -14.64 -2.71
CA ASN A 79 15.96 -15.39 -1.99
C ASN A 79 16.93 -14.48 -1.23
N ALA A 80 17.29 -13.32 -1.80
CA ALA A 80 18.15 -12.35 -1.14
C ALA A 80 17.48 -11.73 0.10
N VAL A 81 16.22 -11.32 -0.02
CA VAL A 81 15.39 -10.77 1.06
C VAL A 81 15.24 -11.79 2.19
N LYS A 82 14.80 -13.02 1.86
CA LYS A 82 14.53 -14.08 2.86
C LYS A 82 15.74 -14.42 3.72
N ASN A 83 16.92 -14.45 3.13
CA ASN A 83 18.12 -14.92 3.80
C ASN A 83 19.03 -13.77 4.27
N HIS A 84 18.73 -12.52 3.91
CA HIS A 84 19.62 -11.36 4.07
C HIS A 84 21.08 -11.67 3.61
N THR A 85 21.25 -12.54 2.61
CA THR A 85 22.51 -13.29 2.39
C THR A 85 23.54 -12.60 1.51
N GLU A 86 23.20 -11.50 0.85
CA GLU A 86 24.14 -10.95 -0.11
C GLU A 86 25.26 -10.18 0.56
N THR A 87 26.45 -10.42 0.03
CA THR A 87 27.69 -10.20 0.77
C THR A 87 27.98 -8.72 1.09
N ALA A 88 27.20 -7.78 0.49
CA ALA A 88 26.93 -6.39 0.91
C ALA A 88 25.89 -5.70 -0.04
N GLU A 89 24.62 -6.16 -0.07
CA GLU A 89 23.41 -5.47 -0.64
C GLU A 89 23.20 -5.40 -2.18
N LYS A 90 23.67 -6.36 -3.00
CA LYS A 90 23.40 -6.38 -4.47
C LYS A 90 23.14 -7.76 -5.08
N VAL A 91 21.99 -7.91 -5.76
CA VAL A 91 21.52 -9.14 -6.40
C VAL A 91 22.06 -9.27 -7.79
N ASN A 92 22.86 -10.31 -8.05
CA ASN A 92 23.45 -10.53 -9.36
C ASN A 92 22.40 -11.01 -10.37
N ILE A 93 22.26 -10.28 -11.48
CA ILE A 93 21.35 -10.59 -12.59
C ILE A 93 22.03 -10.50 -13.96
N LYS A 94 23.36 -10.36 -14.00
CA LYS A 94 24.13 -10.12 -15.24
C LYS A 94 23.93 -11.21 -16.28
N ASP A 95 23.77 -12.46 -15.85
CA ASP A 95 23.56 -13.62 -16.73
C ASP A 95 22.16 -13.64 -17.38
N LEU A 96 21.21 -12.86 -16.86
CA LEU A 96 19.85 -12.75 -17.41
C LEU A 96 19.80 -11.86 -18.66
N ASN A 97 20.84 -11.06 -18.93
CA ASN A 97 20.93 -10.14 -20.07
C ASN A 97 19.69 -9.23 -20.23
N LEU A 98 19.16 -8.74 -19.12
CA LEU A 98 17.98 -7.86 -19.12
C LEU A 98 18.35 -6.43 -19.48
N ASP A 99 17.51 -5.77 -20.27
CA ASP A 99 17.61 -4.33 -20.49
C ASP A 99 17.32 -3.57 -19.18
N LYS A 100 18.00 -2.44 -18.96
CA LYS A 100 17.84 -1.64 -17.74
C LYS A 100 16.40 -1.16 -17.53
N ASP A 101 15.66 -0.85 -18.58
CA ASP A 101 14.31 -0.28 -18.48
C ASP A 101 13.32 -1.38 -18.06
N LEU A 102 13.53 -2.62 -18.51
CA LEU A 102 12.81 -3.79 -18.01
C LEU A 102 13.06 -4.05 -16.51
N VAL A 103 14.30 -3.90 -16.06
CA VAL A 103 14.61 -4.06 -14.63
C VAL A 103 13.98 -2.93 -13.82
N LEU A 104 14.19 -1.68 -14.24
CA LEU A 104 13.64 -0.49 -13.57
C LEU A 104 12.11 -0.53 -13.48
N SER A 105 11.42 -0.92 -14.54
CA SER A 105 9.96 -1.03 -14.53
C SER A 105 9.44 -2.05 -13.53
N THR A 106 10.19 -3.15 -13.33
CA THR A 106 9.85 -4.22 -12.38
C THR A 106 10.14 -3.81 -10.93
N LEU A 107 11.08 -2.88 -10.68
CA LEU A 107 11.39 -2.42 -9.32
C LEU A 107 10.16 -1.82 -8.63
N ALA A 108 9.26 -1.18 -9.39
CA ALA A 108 8.01 -0.61 -8.88
C ALA A 108 7.17 -1.63 -8.10
N ASP A 109 7.13 -2.87 -8.59
CA ASP A 109 6.28 -3.92 -8.04
C ASP A 109 7.03 -4.85 -7.07
N LEU A 110 8.36 -4.72 -6.93
CA LEU A 110 9.16 -5.67 -6.15
C LEU A 110 8.79 -5.71 -4.67
N ASN A 111 8.49 -4.56 -4.06
CA ASN A 111 8.03 -4.50 -2.67
C ASN A 111 6.75 -5.33 -2.48
N ALA A 112 5.83 -5.27 -3.44
CA ALA A 112 4.60 -6.03 -3.39
C ALA A 112 4.84 -7.51 -3.74
N ARG A 113 5.70 -7.84 -4.71
CA ARG A 113 5.82 -9.21 -5.27
C ARG A 113 6.66 -10.18 -4.44
N VAL A 114 7.52 -9.68 -3.57
CA VAL A 114 8.47 -10.51 -2.81
C VAL A 114 8.02 -10.68 -1.37
N GLU A 115 8.05 -11.93 -0.86
CA GLU A 115 7.85 -12.19 0.57
C GLU A 115 8.95 -11.50 1.39
N GLY A 116 8.55 -10.64 2.34
CA GLY A 116 9.48 -9.77 3.08
C GLY A 116 9.81 -8.46 2.35
N GLY A 117 9.17 -8.17 1.22
CA GLY A 117 9.38 -6.96 0.43
C GLY A 117 9.05 -5.66 1.17
N GLU A 118 8.26 -5.71 2.26
CA GLU A 118 8.06 -4.59 3.17
C GLU A 118 9.36 -4.10 3.83
N ALA A 119 10.40 -4.96 3.89
CA ALA A 119 11.67 -4.61 4.50
C ALA A 119 12.57 -3.75 3.60
N ILE A 120 12.29 -3.66 2.30
CA ILE A 120 13.13 -2.97 1.33
C ILE A 120 12.78 -1.47 1.36
N SER A 121 13.73 -0.63 1.79
CA SER A 121 13.57 0.82 1.82
C SER A 121 13.94 1.49 0.51
N LYS A 122 14.86 0.88 -0.26
CA LYS A 122 15.32 1.40 -1.55
C LYS A 122 15.74 0.28 -2.50
N LEU A 123 15.43 0.51 -3.77
CA LEU A 123 15.79 -0.34 -4.90
C LEU A 123 16.64 0.45 -5.89
N SER A 124 17.69 -0.17 -6.43
CA SER A 124 18.52 0.41 -7.49
C SER A 124 18.78 -0.61 -8.60
N CYS A 125 18.83 -0.16 -9.85
CA CYS A 125 19.34 -0.93 -10.98
C CYS A 125 20.81 -0.53 -11.25
N TYR A 126 21.70 -1.51 -11.28
CA TYR A 126 23.06 -1.34 -11.79
C TYR A 126 23.11 -1.85 -13.22
N TYR A 127 23.59 -1.05 -14.17
CA TYR A 127 23.69 -1.44 -15.58
C TYR A 127 24.98 -0.95 -16.24
N SER A 128 25.37 -1.60 -17.34
CA SER A 128 26.54 -1.20 -18.14
C SER A 128 26.15 -0.08 -19.12
N ARG A 129 26.82 1.07 -19.05
CA ARG A 129 26.60 2.18 -19.99
C ARG A 129 26.88 1.83 -21.45
N ASP A 130 27.79 0.90 -21.69
CA ASP A 130 28.22 0.53 -23.04
C ASP A 130 27.17 -0.34 -23.75
N THR A 131 26.39 -1.11 -23.00
CA THR A 131 25.45 -2.09 -23.55
C THR A 131 23.98 -1.81 -23.22
N GLY A 132 23.69 -1.01 -22.19
CA GLY A 132 22.34 -0.82 -21.65
C GLY A 132 21.84 -1.96 -20.77
N LEU A 133 22.60 -3.06 -20.64
CA LEU A 133 22.17 -4.25 -19.92
C LEU A 133 22.40 -4.14 -18.41
N ALA A 134 21.40 -4.57 -17.64
CA ALA A 134 21.45 -4.65 -16.20
C ALA A 134 22.39 -5.76 -15.71
N VAL A 135 23.12 -5.46 -14.62
CA VAL A 135 24.11 -6.34 -14.03
C VAL A 135 23.74 -6.76 -12.60
N ALA A 136 23.10 -5.88 -11.84
CA ALA A 136 22.69 -6.16 -10.47
C ALA A 136 21.51 -5.30 -10.01
N ILE A 137 20.81 -5.74 -8.96
CA ILE A 137 19.82 -4.95 -8.23
C ILE A 137 20.38 -4.60 -6.85
N GLY A 138 20.44 -3.33 -6.49
CA GLY A 138 20.77 -2.88 -5.13
C GLY A 138 19.53 -2.93 -4.24
N LEU A 139 19.70 -3.45 -3.01
CA LEU A 139 18.65 -3.52 -1.99
C LEU A 139 19.14 -2.84 -0.72
N GLU A 140 18.54 -1.72 -0.33
CA GLU A 140 18.71 -1.18 1.02
C GLU A 140 17.48 -1.56 1.86
N TYR A 141 17.71 -1.84 3.14
CA TYR A 141 16.66 -2.31 4.04
C TYR A 141 16.34 -1.29 5.13
N CYS A 142 15.07 -1.26 5.54
CA CYS A 142 14.67 -0.64 6.79
C CYS A 142 15.40 -1.30 7.98
N THR A 143 15.44 -0.60 9.11
CA THR A 143 15.99 -1.18 10.33
C THR A 143 15.15 -2.39 10.77
N ALA A 144 15.76 -3.41 11.40
CA ALA A 144 15.01 -4.58 11.87
C ALA A 144 13.86 -4.23 12.84
N GLN A 145 14.00 -3.12 13.56
CA GLN A 145 12.94 -2.58 14.41
C GLN A 145 11.76 -2.05 13.58
N ASP A 146 12.05 -1.26 12.55
CA ASP A 146 11.01 -0.73 11.65
C ASP A 146 10.31 -1.86 10.90
N VAL A 147 11.07 -2.86 10.40
CA VAL A 147 10.50 -4.03 9.73
C VAL A 147 9.53 -4.77 10.65
N ALA A 148 9.92 -5.04 11.90
CA ALA A 148 9.06 -5.71 12.86
C ALA A 148 7.80 -4.89 13.16
N ALA A 149 7.91 -3.57 13.26
CA ALA A 149 6.76 -2.69 13.49
C ALA A 149 5.81 -2.65 12.28
N MET A 150 6.36 -2.62 11.05
CA MET A 150 5.56 -2.64 9.82
C MET A 150 4.82 -3.97 9.68
N GLN A 151 5.50 -5.10 9.97
CA GLN A 151 4.89 -6.42 9.94
C GLN A 151 3.72 -6.52 10.92
N VAL A 152 3.85 -6.00 12.14
CA VAL A 152 2.74 -5.98 13.10
C VAL A 152 1.51 -5.23 12.53
N LYS A 153 1.71 -4.05 11.95
CA LYS A 153 0.59 -3.27 11.39
C LYS A 153 -0.03 -3.93 10.16
N LEU A 154 0.81 -4.46 9.29
CA LEU A 154 0.38 -5.13 8.07
C LEU A 154 -0.37 -6.43 8.38
N ASP A 155 0.13 -7.22 9.33
CA ASP A 155 -0.55 -8.44 9.78
C ASP A 155 -1.86 -8.11 10.48
N GLN A 156 -1.92 -7.05 11.29
CA GLN A 156 -3.18 -6.55 11.87
C GLN A 156 -4.21 -6.18 10.80
N LEU A 157 -3.80 -5.41 9.78
CA LEU A 157 -4.67 -5.02 8.66
C LEU A 157 -5.19 -6.25 7.90
N VAL A 158 -4.30 -7.20 7.58
CA VAL A 158 -4.65 -8.44 6.88
C VAL A 158 -5.57 -9.33 7.71
N ASP A 159 -5.29 -9.48 9.01
CA ASP A 159 -6.11 -10.26 9.93
C ASP A 159 -7.50 -9.64 10.11
N GLN A 160 -7.59 -8.31 10.22
CA GLN A 160 -8.87 -7.61 10.30
C GLN A 160 -9.67 -7.76 9.02
N ALA A 161 -9.05 -7.57 7.85
CA ALA A 161 -9.69 -7.79 6.56
C ALA A 161 -10.24 -9.22 6.44
N ASN A 162 -9.45 -10.24 6.79
CA ASN A 162 -9.91 -11.64 6.77
C ASN A 162 -10.99 -11.96 7.82
N THR A 163 -11.04 -11.22 8.93
CA THR A 163 -12.03 -11.42 9.99
C THR A 163 -13.36 -10.76 9.66
N LEU A 164 -13.31 -9.54 9.10
CA LEU A 164 -14.48 -8.68 8.91
C LEU A 164 -15.12 -8.86 7.53
N CYS A 165 -14.34 -9.22 6.50
CA CYS A 165 -14.80 -9.33 5.12
C CYS A 165 -14.97 -10.79 4.70
N GLN A 166 -16.02 -11.07 3.94
CA GLN A 166 -16.34 -12.40 3.42
C GLN A 166 -15.87 -12.59 1.97
N THR A 167 -15.84 -11.51 1.19
CA THR A 167 -15.51 -11.54 -0.24
C THR A 167 -14.25 -10.73 -0.55
N ASP A 168 -13.65 -10.96 -1.73
CA ASP A 168 -12.48 -10.20 -2.16
C ASP A 168 -12.84 -8.74 -2.49
N LEU A 169 -14.05 -8.47 -2.98
CA LEU A 169 -14.61 -7.12 -3.11
C LEU A 169 -14.57 -6.36 -1.78
N GLU A 170 -15.09 -6.99 -0.73
CA GLU A 170 -15.12 -6.40 0.61
C GLU A 170 -13.73 -6.16 1.19
N LYS A 171 -12.76 -7.06 0.93
CA LYS A 171 -11.37 -6.88 1.34
C LYS A 171 -10.69 -5.74 0.60
N VAL A 172 -10.87 -5.66 -0.73
CA VAL A 172 -10.36 -4.55 -1.56
C VAL A 172 -10.88 -3.20 -1.04
N PHE A 173 -12.17 -3.16 -0.73
CA PHE A 173 -12.83 -1.99 -0.16
C PHE A 173 -12.27 -1.66 1.23
N TYR A 174 -12.22 -2.63 2.15
CA TYR A 174 -11.74 -2.44 3.52
C TYR A 174 -10.30 -1.94 3.57
N VAL A 175 -9.42 -2.48 2.73
CA VAL A 175 -8.02 -2.04 2.66
C VAL A 175 -7.93 -0.59 2.14
N HIS A 176 -8.76 -0.21 1.17
CA HIS A 176 -8.82 1.18 0.68
C HIS A 176 -9.23 2.13 1.80
N GLU A 177 -10.31 1.80 2.49
CA GLU A 177 -10.81 2.55 3.65
C GLU A 177 -9.74 2.71 4.72
N TRP A 178 -9.04 1.62 5.05
CA TRP A 178 -7.99 1.67 6.04
C TRP A 178 -6.86 2.61 5.62
N LEU A 179 -6.39 2.55 4.37
CA LEU A 179 -5.31 3.41 3.89
C LEU A 179 -5.71 4.88 3.92
N VAL A 180 -6.88 5.23 3.40
CA VAL A 180 -7.38 6.62 3.39
C VAL A 180 -7.55 7.16 4.82
N GLN A 181 -8.01 6.32 5.76
CA GLN A 181 -8.19 6.75 7.14
C GLN A 181 -6.87 6.83 7.94
N ASN A 182 -5.84 6.06 7.58
CA ASN A 182 -4.63 5.92 8.40
C ASN A 182 -3.38 6.59 7.83
N ILE A 183 -3.37 6.99 6.56
CA ILE A 183 -2.23 7.63 5.90
C ILE A 183 -2.60 9.07 5.51
N ALA A 184 -1.66 10.00 5.71
CA ALA A 184 -1.72 11.40 5.26
C ALA A 184 -0.97 11.56 3.95
N TYR A 185 -1.55 12.30 3.02
CA TYR A 185 -0.81 12.69 1.85
C TYR A 185 0.24 13.76 2.19
N ASP A 186 1.54 13.44 2.04
CA ASP A 186 2.62 14.41 2.31
C ASP A 186 2.67 15.48 1.21
N ARG A 187 2.09 16.65 1.48
CA ARG A 187 2.21 17.83 0.60
C ARG A 187 3.40 18.71 0.94
N GLU A 188 3.85 18.68 2.19
CA GLU A 188 4.85 19.62 2.72
C GLU A 188 6.24 19.28 2.17
N HIS A 189 6.52 18.00 1.93
CA HIS A 189 7.82 17.49 1.50
C HIS A 189 7.85 16.97 0.06
N LEU A 190 6.84 17.30 -0.77
CA LEU A 190 6.80 16.91 -2.18
C LEU A 190 8.07 17.30 -2.96
N SER A 191 8.70 18.43 -2.61
CA SER A 191 9.95 18.89 -3.23
C SER A 191 11.21 18.34 -2.59
N ASP A 192 11.09 17.71 -1.42
CA ASP A 192 12.21 17.34 -0.56
C ASP A 192 12.67 15.90 -0.83
N ASN A 193 11.90 15.17 -1.66
CA ASN A 193 12.19 13.81 -2.11
C ASN A 193 12.51 12.88 -0.93
N VAL A 194 11.67 12.97 0.11
CA VAL A 194 11.79 12.15 1.32
C VAL A 194 11.49 10.72 0.94
N GLN A 195 12.52 9.87 1.00
CA GLN A 195 12.45 8.48 0.54
C GLN A 195 11.31 7.68 1.19
N ASP A 196 10.99 7.98 2.46
CA ASP A 196 9.97 7.26 3.21
C ASP A 196 8.55 7.56 2.75
N ASP A 197 8.31 8.70 2.10
CA ASP A 197 7.01 9.02 1.52
C ASP A 197 6.66 8.10 0.35
N HIS A 198 7.68 7.48 -0.26
CA HIS A 198 7.58 6.62 -1.43
C HIS A 198 7.63 5.12 -1.08
N ASN A 199 7.56 4.76 0.20
CA ASN A 199 7.67 3.37 0.64
C ASN A 199 6.69 3.03 1.78
N LEU A 200 6.67 1.74 2.15
CA LEU A 200 5.77 1.23 3.18
C LEU A 200 6.11 1.74 4.59
N ARG A 201 7.35 2.20 4.82
CA ARG A 201 7.78 2.71 6.13
C ARG A 201 7.07 4.01 6.45
N GLY A 202 7.06 4.98 5.53
CA GLY A 202 6.29 6.22 5.72
C GLY A 202 4.81 5.92 5.88
N ALA A 203 4.24 5.17 4.94
CA ALA A 203 2.82 4.80 4.96
C ALA A 203 2.39 4.08 6.25
N LEU A 204 3.07 3.00 6.64
CA LEU A 204 2.67 2.19 7.78
C LEU A 204 3.14 2.76 9.12
N LEU A 205 4.38 3.25 9.25
CA LEU A 205 4.92 3.66 10.56
C LEU A 205 4.70 5.12 10.87
N GLU A 206 4.87 5.99 9.88
CA GLU A 206 4.76 7.44 10.07
C GLU A 206 3.34 7.93 9.81
N GLY A 207 2.56 7.14 9.06
CA GLY A 207 1.20 7.49 8.65
C GLY A 207 1.21 8.64 7.65
N THR A 208 2.30 8.81 6.89
CA THR A 208 2.43 9.86 5.89
C THR A 208 3.11 9.27 4.66
N ALA A 209 2.57 9.53 3.47
CA ALA A 209 3.14 9.07 2.21
C ALA A 209 2.69 9.95 1.04
N VAL A 210 3.36 9.83 -0.09
CA VAL A 210 2.84 10.28 -1.38
C VAL A 210 2.26 9.09 -2.15
N CYS A 211 1.76 9.34 -3.36
CA CYS A 211 1.02 8.37 -4.17
C CYS A 211 1.71 7.00 -4.32
N ASP A 212 3.02 6.99 -4.50
CA ASP A 212 3.83 5.78 -4.59
C ASP A 212 3.80 4.94 -3.29
N GLY A 213 3.84 5.58 -2.12
CA GLY A 213 3.74 4.90 -0.83
C GLY A 213 2.36 4.30 -0.58
N TYR A 214 1.28 5.00 -0.97
CA TYR A 214 -0.09 4.44 -0.95
C TYR A 214 -0.19 3.23 -1.87
N ALA A 215 0.24 3.38 -3.14
CA ALA A 215 0.09 2.36 -4.16
C ALA A 215 0.85 1.07 -3.82
N LYS A 216 2.07 1.18 -3.28
CA LYS A 216 2.87 0.04 -2.81
C LYS A 216 2.24 -0.65 -1.60
N THR A 217 1.75 0.12 -0.63
CA THR A 217 1.13 -0.41 0.58
C THR A 217 -0.16 -1.16 0.25
N TYR A 218 -0.97 -0.59 -0.64
CA TYR A 218 -2.20 -1.21 -1.11
C TYR A 218 -1.91 -2.55 -1.82
N ALA A 219 -1.02 -2.53 -2.82
CA ALA A 219 -0.66 -3.73 -3.58
C ALA A 219 -0.08 -4.85 -2.70
N LEU A 220 0.82 -4.52 -1.75
CA LEU A 220 1.37 -5.55 -0.85
C LEU A 220 0.29 -6.15 0.07
N THR A 221 -0.61 -5.31 0.59
CA THR A 221 -1.70 -5.77 1.45
C THR A 221 -2.64 -6.71 0.69
N LEU A 222 -3.04 -6.34 -0.54
CA LEU A 222 -3.86 -7.20 -1.39
C LEU A 222 -3.18 -8.53 -1.71
N ARG A 223 -1.87 -8.53 -2.02
CA ARG A 223 -1.13 -9.78 -2.23
C ARG A 223 -1.16 -10.68 -1.01
N LYS A 224 -0.99 -10.13 0.20
CA LYS A 224 -1.10 -10.91 1.46
C LYS A 224 -2.50 -11.47 1.68
N LEU A 225 -3.52 -10.83 1.13
CA LEU A 225 -4.91 -11.31 1.11
C LEU A 225 -5.20 -12.30 -0.02
N GLY A 226 -4.24 -12.56 -0.90
CA GLY A 226 -4.38 -13.45 -2.06
C GLY A 226 -5.09 -12.82 -3.25
N ILE A 227 -5.16 -11.49 -3.29
CA ILE A 227 -5.85 -10.71 -4.33
C ILE A 227 -4.81 -10.09 -5.26
N THR A 228 -5.01 -10.23 -6.57
CA THR A 228 -4.13 -9.63 -7.58
C THR A 228 -4.31 -8.12 -7.58
N GLY A 229 -3.23 -7.39 -7.27
CA GLY A 229 -3.16 -5.93 -7.38
C GLY A 229 -1.82 -5.52 -7.96
N VAL A 230 -1.83 -4.64 -8.96
CA VAL A 230 -0.64 -4.14 -9.64
C VAL A 230 -0.55 -2.62 -9.51
N LEU A 231 0.66 -2.07 -9.62
CA LEU A 231 0.84 -0.62 -9.67
C LEU A 231 0.57 -0.09 -11.08
N VAL A 232 -0.14 1.02 -11.14
CA VAL A 232 -0.26 1.85 -12.35
C VAL A 232 0.58 3.10 -12.15
N THR A 233 1.23 3.55 -13.21
CA THR A 233 1.99 4.80 -13.22
C THR A 233 1.59 5.65 -14.42
N SER A 234 1.53 6.96 -14.25
CA SER A 234 1.34 7.89 -15.36
C SER A 234 2.40 8.97 -15.37
N LYS A 235 2.95 9.21 -16.56
CA LYS A 235 3.97 10.23 -16.79
C LYS A 235 3.39 11.64 -16.79
N ASP A 236 2.23 11.82 -17.41
CA ASP A 236 1.66 13.13 -17.69
C ASP A 236 1.20 13.84 -16.43
N ILE A 237 0.72 13.08 -15.44
CA ILE A 237 0.37 13.59 -14.12
C ILE A 237 1.43 13.29 -13.05
N GLY A 238 2.46 12.50 -13.37
CA GLY A 238 3.52 12.13 -12.42
C GLY A 238 2.98 11.39 -11.19
N HIS A 239 2.12 10.40 -11.40
CA HIS A 239 1.32 9.76 -10.35
C HIS A 239 1.41 8.23 -10.37
N ALA A 240 1.11 7.60 -9.24
CA ALA A 240 1.02 6.15 -9.11
C ALA A 240 -0.21 5.75 -8.28
N TRP A 241 -0.89 4.70 -8.73
CA TRP A 241 -2.06 4.12 -8.08
C TRP A 241 -2.12 2.61 -8.37
N ASN A 242 -3.28 1.98 -8.30
CA ASN A 242 -3.41 0.54 -8.51
C ASN A 242 -4.50 0.12 -9.50
N MET A 243 -4.30 -1.08 -10.06
CA MET A 243 -5.38 -1.88 -10.63
C MET A 243 -5.55 -3.16 -9.82
N VAL A 244 -6.78 -3.62 -9.66
CA VAL A 244 -7.14 -4.86 -8.95
C VAL A 244 -7.95 -5.76 -9.84
N GLU A 245 -7.74 -7.07 -9.72
CA GLU A 245 -8.54 -8.08 -10.40
C GLU A 245 -9.59 -8.65 -9.44
N LEU A 246 -10.86 -8.53 -9.81
CA LEU A 246 -11.99 -9.12 -9.08
C LEU A 246 -12.85 -9.91 -10.06
N ASP A 247 -13.11 -11.18 -9.74
CA ASP A 247 -13.92 -12.09 -10.56
C ASP A 247 -13.51 -12.17 -12.05
N GLY A 248 -12.22 -11.98 -12.34
CA GLY A 248 -11.63 -12.00 -13.69
C GLY A 248 -11.73 -10.68 -14.47
N ASN A 249 -12.23 -9.63 -13.85
CA ASN A 249 -12.28 -8.27 -14.39
C ASN A 249 -11.28 -7.37 -13.68
N TRP A 250 -10.67 -6.44 -14.43
CA TRP A 250 -9.78 -5.44 -13.86
C TRP A 250 -10.54 -4.16 -13.51
N TYR A 251 -10.13 -3.49 -12.44
CA TYR A 251 -10.67 -2.21 -12.00
C TYR A 251 -9.56 -1.28 -11.52
N GLN A 252 -9.70 0.02 -11.75
CA GLN A 252 -8.81 1.03 -11.21
C GLN A 252 -9.15 1.31 -9.73
N VAL A 253 -8.12 1.49 -8.91
CA VAL A 253 -8.23 1.89 -7.50
C VAL A 253 -7.17 2.92 -7.17
N ASP A 254 -7.58 4.12 -6.75
CA ASP A 254 -6.66 5.17 -6.29
C ASP A 254 -7.02 5.66 -4.89
N CYS A 255 -6.29 5.13 -3.90
CA CYS A 255 -6.45 5.56 -2.50
C CYS A 255 -6.01 7.02 -2.29
N THR A 256 -5.05 7.53 -3.07
CA THR A 256 -4.51 8.87 -2.90
C THR A 256 -5.47 9.95 -3.39
N TRP A 257 -6.15 9.73 -4.51
CA TRP A 257 -7.16 10.66 -4.99
C TRP A 257 -8.50 10.55 -4.28
N ASP A 258 -8.75 9.40 -3.66
CA ASP A 258 -9.89 9.21 -2.78
C ASP A 258 -9.63 9.72 -1.35
N ASP A 259 -8.37 9.94 -0.99
CA ASP A 259 -7.94 10.62 0.22
C ASP A 259 -8.28 12.12 0.13
N PRO A 260 -9.19 12.64 0.97
CA PRO A 260 -9.51 14.06 0.97
C PRO A 260 -8.28 14.86 1.36
N VAL A 261 -7.99 15.88 0.57
CA VAL A 261 -6.85 16.78 0.81
C VAL A 261 -7.33 18.17 1.23
N ASP A 262 -6.40 19.00 1.70
CA ASP A 262 -6.65 20.37 2.16
C ASP A 262 -7.61 20.41 3.37
N GLY A 263 -8.34 21.50 3.62
CA GLY A 263 -9.27 21.63 4.76
C GLY A 263 -10.43 20.62 4.81
N SER A 264 -10.47 19.65 3.89
CA SER A 264 -11.42 18.54 3.86
C SER A 264 -10.88 17.23 4.41
N ASP A 265 -9.56 17.11 4.62
CA ASP A 265 -8.91 15.95 5.25
C ASP A 265 -9.30 15.89 6.74
N GLN A 266 -10.28 15.06 7.09
CA GLN A 266 -10.91 15.01 8.41
C GLN A 266 -11.05 13.56 8.85
N LEU A 267 -10.94 13.30 10.16
CA LEU A 267 -11.20 11.98 10.74
C LEU A 267 -12.50 11.42 10.18
N GLY A 268 -12.50 10.21 9.61
CA GLY A 268 -13.72 9.56 9.12
C GLY A 268 -14.26 10.12 7.80
N TYR A 269 -13.55 11.03 7.13
CA TYR A 269 -13.89 11.46 5.77
C TYR A 269 -13.11 10.59 4.79
N CYS A 270 -13.83 9.91 3.91
CA CYS A 270 -13.30 9.14 2.80
C CYS A 270 -14.12 9.48 1.56
N THR A 271 -13.50 9.49 0.38
CA THR A 271 -14.24 9.47 -0.89
C THR A 271 -13.97 8.17 -1.62
N HIS A 272 -14.77 7.86 -2.63
CA HIS A 272 -14.70 6.55 -3.31
C HIS A 272 -14.80 6.70 -4.82
N LYS A 273 -14.55 7.91 -5.34
CA LYS A 273 -14.73 8.21 -6.76
C LYS A 273 -13.84 7.30 -7.60
N HIS A 274 -12.62 7.06 -7.13
CA HIS A 274 -11.58 6.31 -7.82
C HIS A 274 -11.43 4.87 -7.31
N LEU A 275 -12.30 4.41 -6.42
CA LEU A 275 -12.36 3.03 -5.96
C LEU A 275 -13.21 2.16 -6.92
N LEU A 276 -12.58 1.21 -7.59
CA LEU A 276 -13.25 0.26 -8.50
C LEU A 276 -13.93 0.94 -9.70
N CYS A 277 -13.25 1.86 -10.37
CA CYS A 277 -13.76 2.50 -11.59
C CYS A 277 -13.10 1.93 -12.86
N THR A 278 -13.68 2.25 -14.02
CA THR A 278 -13.05 1.96 -15.31
C THR A 278 -11.86 2.89 -15.56
N THR A 279 -11.01 2.52 -16.51
CA THR A 279 -9.95 3.40 -17.02
C THR A 279 -10.53 4.66 -17.66
N GLU A 280 -11.72 4.58 -18.29
CA GLU A 280 -12.39 5.76 -18.84
C GLU A 280 -12.76 6.75 -17.74
N GLU A 281 -13.41 6.30 -16.66
CA GLU A 281 -13.79 7.16 -15.53
C GLU A 281 -12.55 7.71 -14.80
N MET A 282 -11.52 6.88 -14.60
CA MET A 282 -10.25 7.35 -14.03
C MET A 282 -9.71 8.53 -14.84
N ASN A 283 -9.61 8.38 -16.16
CA ASN A 283 -9.08 9.39 -17.08
C ASN A 283 -9.91 10.68 -17.12
N THR A 284 -11.19 10.71 -16.70
CA THR A 284 -11.97 11.97 -16.63
C THR A 284 -11.37 13.01 -15.68
N ASN A 285 -10.59 12.56 -14.69
CA ASN A 285 -9.87 13.44 -13.77
C ASN A 285 -8.50 13.87 -14.29
N HIS A 286 -8.06 13.29 -15.41
CA HIS A 286 -6.84 13.64 -16.11
C HIS A 286 -7.22 14.62 -17.23
N ASN A 287 -6.36 15.59 -17.56
CA ASN A 287 -6.55 16.40 -18.78
C ASN A 287 -6.08 15.62 -20.03
N ASP A 288 -6.22 14.30 -20.01
CA ASP A 288 -5.43 13.33 -20.77
C ASP A 288 -6.34 12.49 -21.68
N ASP A 289 -5.84 12.10 -22.85
CA ASP A 289 -6.57 11.32 -23.87
C ASP A 289 -6.46 9.79 -23.68
N GLY A 290 -5.85 9.36 -22.57
CA GLY A 290 -5.94 7.99 -22.04
C GLY A 290 -4.84 7.03 -22.48
N ASP A 291 -3.79 7.53 -23.14
CA ASP A 291 -2.66 6.73 -23.63
C ASP A 291 -1.42 6.77 -22.70
N ASP A 292 -1.39 7.60 -21.65
CA ASP A 292 -0.16 7.89 -20.88
C ASP A 292 -0.07 7.21 -19.51
N SER A 293 -0.85 6.12 -19.32
CA SER A 293 -0.82 5.30 -18.11
C SER A 293 -0.33 3.89 -18.42
N VAL A 294 0.50 3.34 -17.55
CA VAL A 294 1.14 2.04 -17.76
C VAL A 294 1.00 1.16 -16.52
N ALA A 295 0.50 -0.05 -16.75
CA ALA A 295 0.41 -1.11 -15.75
C ALA A 295 0.86 -2.44 -16.37
N PHE A 296 1.56 -3.25 -15.59
CA PHE A 296 2.02 -4.58 -16.01
C PHE A 296 1.59 -5.62 -14.98
N ASP A 297 0.88 -6.66 -15.42
CA ASP A 297 0.77 -7.90 -14.66
C ASP A 297 1.94 -8.81 -15.02
N LEU A 298 3.08 -8.56 -14.39
CA LEU A 298 4.32 -9.29 -14.62
C LEU A 298 4.27 -10.76 -14.16
N GLU A 299 3.20 -11.20 -13.49
CA GLU A 299 3.01 -12.59 -13.07
C GLU A 299 2.31 -13.39 -14.16
N ASN A 300 1.24 -12.86 -14.75
CA ASN A 300 0.43 -13.59 -15.73
C ASN A 300 0.52 -13.08 -17.17
N LEU A 301 0.68 -11.77 -17.37
CA LEU A 301 0.61 -11.11 -18.69
C LEU A 301 1.94 -10.47 -19.14
N GLY A 302 2.98 -10.55 -18.30
CA GLY A 302 4.30 -10.03 -18.61
C GLY A 302 4.31 -8.51 -18.73
N THR A 303 5.03 -7.98 -19.73
CA THR A 303 5.20 -6.54 -19.95
C THR A 303 4.18 -5.97 -20.93
N GLN A 304 3.08 -6.68 -21.20
CA GLN A 304 1.96 -6.12 -21.94
C GLN A 304 1.34 -5.01 -21.09
N ASN A 305 1.17 -3.80 -21.63
CA ASN A 305 0.44 -2.76 -20.92
C ASN A 305 -1.02 -3.17 -20.79
N ILE A 306 -1.48 -3.35 -19.55
CA ILE A 306 -2.83 -3.84 -19.23
C ILE A 306 -3.79 -2.73 -18.80
N VAL A 307 -3.36 -1.47 -18.79
CA VAL A 307 -4.17 -0.37 -18.21
C VAL A 307 -5.58 -0.29 -18.81
N ASN A 308 -5.73 -0.63 -20.09
CA ASN A 308 -7.00 -0.58 -20.81
C ASN A 308 -7.88 -1.82 -20.62
N LEU A 309 -7.51 -2.75 -19.72
CA LEU A 309 -8.34 -3.91 -19.38
C LEU A 309 -9.44 -3.57 -18.35
N ALA A 310 -9.33 -2.45 -17.63
CA ALA A 310 -10.38 -2.02 -16.70
C ALA A 310 -11.55 -1.33 -17.42
N THR A 311 -12.39 -2.12 -18.08
CA THR A 311 -13.54 -1.65 -18.87
C THR A 311 -14.90 -2.02 -18.26
N ASP A 312 -14.90 -2.80 -17.18
CA ASP A 312 -16.12 -3.24 -16.53
C ASP A 312 -16.64 -2.15 -15.58
N ASP A 313 -17.89 -1.72 -15.75
CA ASP A 313 -18.51 -0.59 -15.05
C ASP A 313 -19.39 -1.02 -13.86
N THR A 314 -19.31 -2.29 -13.44
CA THR A 314 -20.17 -2.89 -12.39
C THR A 314 -20.23 -2.03 -11.13
N TYR A 315 -19.12 -1.38 -10.76
CA TYR A 315 -18.99 -0.63 -9.51
C TYR A 315 -19.07 0.91 -9.67
N GLU A 316 -19.35 1.43 -10.87
CA GLU A 316 -19.37 2.89 -11.10
C GLU A 316 -20.61 3.59 -10.54
N ASN A 317 -21.73 2.86 -10.42
CA ASN A 317 -23.01 3.41 -9.95
C ASN A 317 -23.43 2.88 -8.57
N THR A 318 -22.46 2.45 -7.77
CA THR A 318 -22.71 1.88 -6.45
C THR A 318 -23.02 2.96 -5.41
N TRP A 319 -23.70 2.56 -4.34
CA TRP A 319 -24.23 3.48 -3.32
C TRP A 319 -23.14 4.20 -2.51
N TRP A 320 -21.90 3.73 -2.54
CA TRP A 320 -20.77 4.34 -1.82
C TRP A 320 -20.12 5.49 -2.59
N LYS A 321 -20.33 5.58 -3.92
CA LYS A 321 -19.69 6.59 -4.79
C LYS A 321 -20.04 8.04 -4.43
N ASP A 322 -21.23 8.28 -3.89
CA ASP A 322 -21.68 9.61 -3.45
C ASP A 322 -21.45 9.86 -1.94
N LYS A 323 -20.87 8.90 -1.22
CA LYS A 323 -20.63 9.00 0.22
C LYS A 323 -19.28 9.66 0.48
N LYS A 324 -19.32 10.61 1.42
CA LYS A 324 -18.18 11.38 1.92
C LYS A 324 -17.97 11.07 3.40
N SER A 325 -17.75 9.79 3.67
CA SER A 325 -17.60 9.21 5.00
C SER A 325 -16.85 7.91 4.83
N ALA A 326 -16.02 7.56 5.80
CA ALA A 326 -15.55 6.19 5.92
C ALA A 326 -16.74 5.24 6.00
N ILE A 327 -16.59 4.09 5.35
CA ILE A 327 -17.53 2.98 5.30
C ILE A 327 -16.82 1.75 5.87
N PHE A 328 -17.34 1.16 6.95
CA PHE A 328 -16.63 0.11 7.66
C PHE A 328 -17.51 -1.11 7.95
N PRO A 329 -16.94 -2.32 7.99
CA PRO A 329 -17.66 -3.54 8.34
C PRO A 329 -17.72 -3.75 9.87
N CYS A 330 -18.87 -4.17 10.38
CA CYS A 330 -19.04 -4.64 11.76
C CYS A 330 -20.16 -5.68 11.84
N GLY A 331 -19.89 -6.86 12.42
CA GLY A 331 -20.91 -7.89 12.62
C GLY A 331 -21.53 -8.49 11.35
N GLY A 332 -20.90 -8.27 10.18
CA GLY A 332 -21.41 -8.70 8.88
C GLY A 332 -22.11 -7.60 8.08
N ASP A 333 -22.40 -6.46 8.70
CA ASP A 333 -23.01 -5.29 8.05
C ASP A 333 -21.96 -4.19 7.82
N TRP A 334 -22.28 -3.27 6.92
CA TRP A 334 -21.47 -2.13 6.52
C TRP A 334 -22.09 -0.83 6.98
N TYR A 335 -21.32 0.02 7.65
CA TYR A 335 -21.80 1.22 8.32
C TYR A 335 -21.12 2.48 7.81
N TYR A 336 -21.85 3.60 7.83
CA TYR A 336 -21.31 4.91 7.46
C TYR A 336 -22.06 6.05 8.14
N ALA A 337 -21.39 7.20 8.27
CA ALA A 337 -22.03 8.41 8.78
C ALA A 337 -22.58 9.26 7.63
N SER A 338 -23.79 9.80 7.81
CA SER A 338 -24.31 10.84 6.92
C SER A 338 -25.25 11.76 7.70
N GLY A 339 -25.16 13.06 7.49
CA GLY A 339 -26.14 14.02 8.04
C GLY A 339 -26.41 13.87 9.54
N GLU A 340 -25.37 13.70 10.37
CA GLU A 340 -25.45 13.49 11.82
C GLU A 340 -26.11 12.16 12.24
N ARG A 341 -26.05 11.14 11.41
CA ARG A 341 -26.65 9.83 11.67
C ARG A 341 -25.72 8.71 11.25
N LEU A 342 -25.84 7.56 11.92
CA LEU A 342 -25.19 6.33 11.52
C LEU A 342 -26.19 5.49 10.71
N PHE A 343 -25.77 5.11 9.50
CA PHE A 343 -26.50 4.24 8.60
C PHE A 343 -25.78 2.90 8.49
N TRP A 344 -26.52 1.87 8.08
CA TRP A 344 -25.95 0.55 7.82
C TRP A 344 -26.63 -0.16 6.65
N ARG A 345 -25.94 -1.15 6.09
CA ARG A 345 -26.39 -2.05 5.03
C ARG A 345 -25.88 -3.46 5.30
N ASP A 346 -26.65 -4.48 4.95
CA ASP A 346 -26.30 -5.89 5.16
C ASP A 346 -25.36 -6.46 4.09
N ASP A 347 -25.12 -5.71 3.02
CA ASP A 347 -24.11 -6.02 2.04
C ASP A 347 -23.48 -4.76 1.43
N LEU A 348 -22.30 -4.95 0.86
CA LEU A 348 -21.66 -3.95 0.01
C LEU A 348 -22.23 -4.03 -1.41
N GLY A 349 -22.36 -5.22 -2.00
CA GLY A 349 -22.41 -5.46 -3.44
C GLY A 349 -23.76 -5.44 -4.18
N ASP A 350 -24.92 -5.38 -3.51
CA ASP A 350 -26.22 -5.39 -4.21
C ASP A 350 -26.67 -3.96 -4.54
N CYS A 351 -26.21 -3.47 -5.69
CA CYS A 351 -26.59 -2.17 -6.24
C CYS A 351 -28.03 -2.14 -6.81
N ASP A 352 -28.69 -3.29 -6.96
CA ASP A 352 -30.04 -3.43 -7.52
C ASP A 352 -31.14 -3.68 -6.47
N SER A 353 -30.80 -4.09 -5.25
CA SER A 353 -31.78 -4.22 -4.18
C SER A 353 -31.87 -2.95 -3.33
N ASN A 354 -33.05 -2.35 -3.34
CA ASN A 354 -33.45 -1.31 -2.37
C ASN A 354 -33.62 -1.89 -0.96
N LEU A 355 -32.76 -2.81 -0.51
CA LEU A 355 -32.75 -3.35 0.85
C LEU A 355 -31.85 -2.52 1.77
N ALA A 356 -31.83 -1.20 1.58
CA ALA A 356 -31.29 -0.32 2.59
C ALA A 356 -32.27 -0.32 3.79
N ARG A 357 -31.97 -1.08 4.84
CA ARG A 357 -32.57 -0.86 6.16
C ARG A 357 -31.86 0.31 6.82
N GLU A 358 -32.02 1.49 6.24
CA GLU A 358 -31.58 2.74 6.86
C GLU A 358 -32.47 3.02 8.07
N ASP A 359 -32.09 2.49 9.24
CA ASP A 359 -32.68 2.92 10.50
C ASP A 359 -31.83 4.04 11.11
N ASP A 360 -32.50 5.07 11.61
CA ASP A 360 -31.88 6.25 12.24
C ASP A 360 -31.54 5.89 13.68
N SER A 361 -30.45 5.14 13.86
CA SER A 361 -29.82 5.06 15.18
C SER A 361 -29.28 6.47 15.47
N GLY A 362 -29.82 7.12 16.50
CA GLY A 362 -29.65 8.56 16.81
C GLY A 362 -28.25 9.02 17.20
N VAL A 363 -27.22 8.50 16.53
CA VAL A 363 -25.81 8.83 16.67
C VAL A 363 -25.52 10.09 15.90
N VAL A 364 -25.46 11.21 16.63
CA VAL A 364 -24.93 12.46 16.09
C VAL A 364 -23.44 12.23 15.83
N ALA A 365 -23.07 12.07 14.56
CA ALA A 365 -21.70 11.94 14.08
C ALA A 365 -21.54 12.69 12.74
N GLY A 366 -20.66 13.69 12.67
CA GLY A 366 -20.26 14.32 11.42
C GLY A 366 -19.26 13.49 10.63
N SER A 367 -18.52 12.63 11.34
CA SER A 367 -17.57 11.69 10.78
C SER A 367 -17.30 10.55 11.77
N ILE A 368 -16.81 9.40 11.29
CA ILE A 368 -16.67 8.19 12.10
C ILE A 368 -15.45 7.36 11.71
N ALA A 369 -14.71 6.90 12.70
CA ALA A 369 -13.65 5.90 12.54
C ALA A 369 -13.98 4.68 13.40
N LEU A 370 -13.62 3.48 12.91
CA LEU A 370 -13.88 2.20 13.59
C LEU A 370 -12.56 1.42 13.75
N ASP A 371 -12.29 0.93 14.96
CA ASP A 371 -11.19 0.00 15.28
C ASP A 371 -11.63 -1.48 15.42
N GLY A 372 -12.91 -1.76 15.14
CA GLY A 372 -13.57 -3.05 15.15
C GLY A 372 -14.92 -3.00 15.86
N THR A 373 -15.00 -2.35 17.02
CA THR A 373 -16.26 -2.19 17.78
C THR A 373 -16.49 -0.80 18.38
N LEU A 374 -15.44 0.04 18.43
CA LEU A 374 -15.53 1.37 19.00
C LEU A 374 -15.55 2.38 17.87
N LEU A 375 -16.67 3.10 17.82
CA LEU A 375 -16.90 4.19 16.91
C LEU A 375 -16.43 5.48 17.56
N VAL A 376 -15.55 6.21 16.91
CA VAL A 376 -15.23 7.58 17.32
C VAL A 376 -15.84 8.56 16.37
N ALA A 377 -16.60 9.50 16.92
CA ALA A 377 -17.34 10.47 16.16
C ALA A 377 -17.21 11.89 16.71
N THR A 378 -17.37 12.83 15.80
CA THR A 378 -17.21 14.27 15.99
C THR A 378 -18.50 14.99 15.62
N ASP A 379 -18.59 16.30 15.83
CA ASP A 379 -19.79 17.05 15.44
C ASP A 379 -19.88 17.31 13.92
N LYS A 380 -21.02 17.86 13.48
CA LYS A 380 -21.34 18.15 12.07
C LYS A 380 -20.32 19.02 11.34
N GLN A 381 -19.47 19.77 12.05
CA GLN A 381 -18.55 20.78 11.53
C GLN A 381 -17.09 20.44 11.87
N ALA A 382 -16.70 19.17 11.73
CA ALA A 382 -15.30 18.77 11.75
C ALA A 382 -14.43 19.57 10.77
N CYS A 383 -15.03 20.23 9.77
CA CYS A 383 -14.37 21.12 8.83
C CYS A 383 -13.81 22.41 9.43
N GLU A 384 -14.33 22.92 10.54
CA GLU A 384 -13.93 24.27 10.98
C GLU A 384 -13.80 24.47 12.49
N GLN A 385 -14.44 23.66 13.36
CA GLN A 385 -14.36 23.77 14.83
C GLN A 385 -15.28 22.74 15.50
N SER A 386 -14.92 21.45 15.55
CA SER A 386 -15.71 20.56 16.40
C SER A 386 -15.57 20.96 17.86
N SER A 387 -16.68 20.86 18.58
CA SER A 387 -16.80 21.24 19.98
C SER A 387 -16.69 20.05 20.95
N TRP A 388 -16.84 18.82 20.45
CA TRP A 388 -16.72 17.59 21.23
C TRP A 388 -16.24 16.39 20.39
N ILE A 389 -15.71 15.39 21.09
CA ILE A 389 -15.45 14.02 20.58
C ILE A 389 -16.21 13.01 21.43
N LYS A 390 -16.75 11.97 20.81
CA LYS A 390 -17.48 10.88 21.47
C LYS A 390 -17.02 9.51 20.98
N GLN A 391 -17.09 8.55 21.89
CA GLN A 391 -16.84 7.15 21.65
C GLN A 391 -18.15 6.42 21.87
N TYR A 392 -18.50 5.58 20.93
CA TYR A 392 -19.66 4.73 21.01
C TYR A 392 -19.23 3.28 20.86
N GLU A 393 -19.90 2.37 21.54
CA GLU A 393 -19.84 0.94 21.25
C GLU A 393 -21.04 0.61 20.38
N LEU A 394 -20.79 -0.03 19.24
CA LEU A 394 -21.82 -0.52 18.33
C LEU A 394 -22.23 -1.94 18.73
N ASP A 395 -23.53 -2.18 18.91
CA ASP A 395 -24.09 -3.53 18.99
C ASP A 395 -24.60 -3.94 17.60
N PRO A 396 -23.87 -4.78 16.85
CA PRO A 396 -24.27 -5.16 15.50
C PRO A 396 -25.56 -5.99 15.46
N ALA A 397 -26.00 -6.59 16.57
CA ALA A 397 -27.24 -7.36 16.60
C ALA A 397 -28.50 -6.47 16.62
N SER A 398 -28.37 -5.25 17.15
CA SER A 398 -29.46 -4.26 17.22
C SER A 398 -29.24 -3.04 16.33
N HIS A 399 -28.02 -2.86 15.82
CA HIS A 399 -27.49 -1.65 15.18
C HIS A 399 -27.61 -0.39 16.04
N GLU A 400 -27.81 -0.55 17.35
CA GLU A 400 -27.80 0.55 18.30
C GLU A 400 -26.37 0.83 18.75
N VAL A 401 -26.07 2.10 19.01
CA VAL A 401 -24.81 2.47 19.64
C VAL A 401 -25.06 2.98 21.05
N THR A 402 -24.09 2.74 21.92
CA THR A 402 -24.08 3.26 23.28
C THR A 402 -22.91 4.22 23.47
N GLU A 403 -23.18 5.48 23.81
CA GLU A 403 -22.13 6.44 24.19
C GLU A 403 -21.37 5.91 25.40
N LYS A 404 -20.07 5.69 25.24
CA LYS A 404 -19.16 5.26 26.31
C LYS A 404 -18.48 6.43 26.97
N LYS A 405 -18.12 7.41 26.16
CA LYS A 405 -17.30 8.53 26.59
C LYS A 405 -17.60 9.75 25.74
N LYS A 406 -17.41 10.93 26.32
CA LYS A 406 -17.52 12.24 25.66
C LYS A 406 -16.52 13.21 26.25
N GLU A 407 -15.84 13.97 25.40
CA GLU A 407 -14.97 15.08 25.82
C GLU A 407 -15.23 16.36 25.04
N SER A 408 -14.96 17.51 25.67
CA SER A 408 -15.07 18.83 25.05
C SER A 408 -13.74 19.22 24.42
N LEU A 409 -13.74 19.66 23.17
CA LEU A 409 -12.51 19.95 22.42
C LEU A 409 -11.83 21.25 22.86
N GLN A 410 -12.55 22.16 23.53
CA GLN A 410 -11.92 23.33 24.19
C GLN A 410 -10.95 22.95 25.33
N SER A 411 -11.10 21.75 25.92
CA SER A 411 -10.16 21.23 26.94
C SER A 411 -9.03 20.39 26.36
N ILE A 412 -9.10 20.08 25.07
CA ILE A 412 -8.11 19.28 24.37
C ILE A 412 -7.25 20.24 23.57
N GLY A 413 -6.23 20.80 24.22
CA GLY A 413 -5.15 21.45 23.49
C GLY A 413 -4.61 20.47 22.46
N ILE A 414 -4.55 20.91 21.20
CA ILE A 414 -3.79 20.38 20.05
C ILE A 414 -3.29 18.94 20.29
N ALA A 415 -3.98 17.98 19.68
CA ALA A 415 -3.75 16.53 19.80
C ALA A 415 -3.90 15.98 21.23
N ALA A 416 -5.08 15.44 21.58
CA ALA A 416 -5.11 14.43 22.63
C ALA A 416 -5.36 13.04 22.08
N GLN A 417 -4.56 12.15 22.63
CA GLN A 417 -4.87 10.74 22.73
C GLN A 417 -6.10 10.59 23.62
N TRP A 418 -7.17 10.07 23.04
CA TRP A 418 -8.37 9.75 23.78
C TRP A 418 -8.63 8.25 23.71
N ASP A 419 -8.19 7.54 24.74
CA ASP A 419 -8.28 6.07 24.85
C ASP A 419 -7.68 5.31 23.65
N GLY A 420 -6.57 5.82 23.10
CA GLY A 420 -5.87 5.20 21.97
C GLY A 420 -6.34 5.69 20.59
N ILE A 421 -7.41 6.49 20.54
CA ILE A 421 -7.92 7.09 19.31
C ILE A 421 -7.55 8.57 19.31
N TYR A 422 -6.83 8.99 18.27
CA TYR A 422 -6.31 10.34 18.19
C TYR A 422 -7.24 11.26 17.42
N TYR A 423 -7.36 12.48 17.94
CA TYR A 423 -8.24 13.49 17.40
C TYR A 423 -7.49 14.83 17.29
N ALA A 424 -7.59 15.47 16.13
CA ALA A 424 -7.13 16.84 15.94
C ALA A 424 -8.24 17.71 15.34
N VAL A 425 -8.21 18.99 15.72
CA VAL A 425 -9.22 20.00 15.36
C VAL A 425 -8.94 20.61 13.97
N SER A 426 -7.72 20.46 13.44
CA SER A 426 -7.38 20.70 12.02
C SER A 426 -6.14 19.89 11.64
N GLN A 427 -6.10 19.35 10.41
CA GLN A 427 -5.10 18.35 10.06
C GLN A 427 -3.67 18.87 9.84
N GLN A 428 -3.45 20.17 9.66
CA GLN A 428 -2.09 20.71 9.54
C GLN A 428 -1.26 20.55 10.83
N GLU A 429 -1.91 20.46 12.01
CA GLU A 429 -1.29 20.08 13.29
C GLU A 429 -1.45 18.56 13.60
N TYR A 430 -2.34 17.84 12.89
CA TYR A 430 -2.52 16.38 12.96
C TYR A 430 -1.41 15.60 12.25
N HIS A 431 -0.95 16.10 11.10
CA HIS A 431 0.12 15.49 10.29
C HIS A 431 1.45 15.43 11.07
N GLN A 432 1.73 16.41 11.93
CA GLN A 432 2.99 16.47 12.67
C GLN A 432 2.98 15.68 14.01
N ASP A 433 1.85 15.64 14.73
CA ASP A 433 1.80 15.10 16.11
C ASP A 433 0.94 13.83 16.29
N VAL A 434 -0.03 13.55 15.42
CA VAL A 434 -1.02 12.47 15.63
C VAL A 434 -0.70 11.19 14.86
N ARG A 435 -0.40 11.28 13.56
CA ARG A 435 -0.01 10.08 12.78
C ARG A 435 1.38 9.55 13.19
N GLN A 436 2.16 10.41 13.86
CA GLN A 436 3.31 10.01 14.67
C GLN A 436 2.99 9.08 15.85
N TYR A 437 1.75 8.76 16.22
CA TYR A 437 1.46 8.00 17.43
C TYR A 437 0.64 6.71 17.23
N ILE A 438 0.47 6.26 15.99
CA ILE A 438 0.43 4.80 15.71
C ILE A 438 1.84 4.17 15.98
N LYS A 439 2.71 4.83 16.76
CA LYS A 439 4.09 4.44 17.14
C LYS A 439 4.17 3.61 18.43
N THR A 440 3.07 3.31 19.12
CA THR A 440 3.10 2.50 20.37
C THR A 440 2.07 1.40 20.41
#